data_AF-A0A182ISS5-F1
#
_entry.id   AF-A0A182ISS5-F1
#
_cell.length_a   1.000
_cell.length_b   1.000
_cell.length_c   1.000
_cell.angle_alpha   90.00
_cell.angle_beta   90.00
_cell.angle_gamma   90.00
#
_symmetry.space_group_name_H-M   'P 1'
#
loop_
_entity.id
_entity.type
_entity.pdbx_description
1 polymer ?
#
loop_
_entity_poly.entity_id
_entity_poly.type
_entity_poly.pdbx_seq_one_letter_code
_entity_poly.pdbx_strand_id
1 'polypeptide(L)'
;MLEEKSACTRRLALKALEAAVPLLVKSNYQELPVWAEVRTTISRDYTSLLDTARSEKDPHWHQMWAALVRVMNRDLCQGSSIINMFLSIVEAGFRCPELSIREQSFDCWRLLVEVFSNNKQMNLPKRMKLICIPLKSSKSKTETIALKKFDIWWYLLNELSPHLDGLADTIFEPFIYFCFGPSFKPPLCYYFDDSFQEYGAPGKM
;
A
#
# COMPACT_ATOMS: atom_id res chain seq x y z
N MET A 1 28.49 14.42 17.05
CA MET A 1 28.45 13.66 18.33
C MET A 1 27.12 13.73 19.08
N LEU A 2 26.54 14.89 19.44
CA LEU A 2 25.21 14.96 20.11
C LEU A 2 24.04 14.64 19.16
N GLU A 3 24.06 15.17 17.94
CA GLU A 3 23.06 14.82 16.90
C GLU A 3 23.15 13.36 16.45
N GLU A 4 24.35 12.80 16.32
CA GLU A 4 24.56 11.37 16.02
C GLU A 4 24.05 10.45 17.13
N LYS A 5 24.28 10.81 18.41
CA LYS A 5 23.70 10.07 19.54
C LYS A 5 22.18 10.12 19.49
N SER A 6 21.59 11.27 19.16
CA SER A 6 20.14 11.43 18.98
C SER A 6 19.61 10.58 17.82
N ALA A 7 20.29 10.54 16.67
CA ALA A 7 19.92 9.72 15.53
C ALA A 7 20.00 8.21 15.83
N CYS A 8 21.05 7.77 16.52
CA CYS A 8 21.19 6.39 16.96
C CYS A 8 20.05 5.98 17.91
N THR A 9 19.73 6.83 18.90
CA THR A 9 18.61 6.60 19.82
C THR A 9 17.28 6.50 19.09
N ARG A 10 16.98 7.41 18.15
CA ARG A 10 15.75 7.34 17.33
C ARG A 10 15.65 6.04 16.56
N ARG A 11 16.74 5.61 15.92
CA ARG A 11 16.80 4.34 15.18
C ARG A 11 16.58 3.13 16.08
N LEU A 12 17.18 3.12 17.28
CA LEU A 12 16.99 2.03 18.25
C LEU A 12 15.56 1.98 18.79
N ALA A 13 14.97 3.15 19.07
CA ALA A 13 13.58 3.25 19.50
C ALA A 13 12.62 2.74 18.42
N LEU A 14 12.86 3.09 17.15
CA LEU A 14 12.09 2.57 16.03
C LEU A 14 12.20 1.04 15.91
N LYS A 15 13.41 0.47 15.99
CA LYS A 15 13.59 -0.99 15.98
C LYS A 15 12.87 -1.68 17.14
N ALA A 16 12.91 -1.08 18.33
CA ALA A 16 12.19 -1.61 19.49
C ALA A 16 10.68 -1.57 19.25
N LEU A 17 10.15 -0.47 18.69
CA LEU A 17 8.75 -0.35 18.32
C LEU A 17 8.35 -1.40 17.28
N GLU A 18 9.11 -1.54 16.19
CA GLU A 18 8.87 -2.55 15.14
C GLU A 18 8.84 -3.98 15.70
N ALA A 19 9.70 -4.30 16.66
CA ALA A 19 9.70 -5.60 17.34
C ALA A 19 8.50 -5.78 18.30
N ALA A 20 8.01 -4.69 18.91
CA ALA A 20 6.89 -4.72 19.84
C ALA A 20 5.52 -4.79 19.13
N VAL A 21 5.37 -4.16 17.97
CA VAL A 21 4.08 -4.09 17.25
C VAL A 21 3.44 -5.47 17.01
N PRO A 22 4.15 -6.51 16.53
CA PRO A 22 3.55 -7.84 16.33
C PRO A 22 3.00 -8.47 17.62
N LEU A 23 3.59 -8.16 18.78
CA LEU A 23 3.12 -8.62 20.08
C LEU A 23 1.88 -7.82 20.51
N LEU A 24 1.92 -6.50 20.32
CA LEU A 24 0.81 -5.61 20.61
C LEU A 24 -0.44 -6.00 19.79
N VAL A 25 -0.29 -6.23 18.48
CA VAL A 25 -1.40 -6.56 17.57
C VAL A 25 -2.07 -7.90 17.90
N LYS A 26 -1.38 -8.81 18.60
CA LYS A 26 -1.95 -10.09 19.09
C LYS A 26 -2.78 -9.92 20.37
N SER A 27 -2.72 -8.76 21.02
CA SER A 27 -3.47 -8.45 22.23
C SER A 27 -4.73 -7.63 21.91
N ASN A 28 -5.62 -7.48 22.90
CA ASN A 28 -6.81 -6.63 22.79
C ASN A 28 -6.53 -5.18 23.20
N TYR A 29 -5.32 -4.66 22.93
CA TYR A 29 -4.91 -3.32 23.36
C TYR A 29 -5.85 -2.19 22.92
N GLN A 30 -6.52 -2.32 21.77
CA GLN A 30 -7.48 -1.32 21.29
C GLN A 30 -8.80 -1.32 22.05
N GLU A 31 -9.06 -2.33 22.88
CA GLU A 31 -10.22 -2.41 23.78
C GLU A 31 -9.89 -1.85 25.17
N LEU A 32 -8.63 -1.52 25.44
CA LEU A 32 -8.21 -0.93 26.70
C LEU A 32 -8.64 0.55 26.76
N PRO A 33 -8.99 1.07 27.96
CA PRO A 33 -9.42 2.47 28.11
C PRO A 33 -8.41 3.50 27.59
N VAL A 34 -7.11 3.20 27.69
CA VAL A 34 -6.02 4.07 27.23
C VAL A 34 -5.98 4.22 25.70
N TRP A 35 -6.61 3.32 24.95
CA TRP A 35 -6.56 3.35 23.48
C TRP A 35 -7.11 4.64 22.89
N ALA A 36 -8.17 5.21 23.48
CA ALA A 36 -8.78 6.44 22.97
C ALA A 36 -7.78 7.62 22.99
N GLU A 37 -6.97 7.71 24.05
CA GLU A 37 -5.91 8.73 24.17
C GLU A 37 -4.80 8.46 23.17
N VAL A 38 -4.29 7.22 23.10
CA VAL A 38 -3.24 6.81 22.15
C VAL A 38 -3.64 7.08 20.71
N ARG A 39 -4.86 6.68 20.32
CA ARG A 39 -5.45 6.92 19.00
C ARG A 39 -5.47 8.42 18.68
N THR A 40 -5.84 9.25 19.65
CA THR A 40 -5.90 10.71 19.49
C THR A 40 -4.50 11.30 19.30
N THR A 41 -3.52 10.89 20.12
CA THR A 41 -2.12 11.30 19.99
C THR A 41 -1.53 10.90 18.64
N ILE A 42 -1.76 9.66 18.20
CA ILE A 42 -1.30 9.19 16.88
C ILE A 42 -1.91 10.06 15.77
N SER A 43 -3.23 10.27 15.83
CA SER A 43 -3.96 10.97 14.77
C SER A 43 -3.61 12.46 14.68
N ARG A 44 -3.37 13.13 15.81
CA ARG A 44 -3.13 14.58 15.88
C ARG A 44 -1.64 14.92 15.76
N ASP A 45 -0.81 14.22 16.52
CA ASP A 45 0.57 14.64 16.75
C ASP A 45 1.52 13.83 15.83
N TYR A 46 1.39 12.51 15.79
CA TYR A 46 2.36 11.67 15.09
C TYR A 46 2.21 11.68 13.57
N THR A 47 1.00 11.84 13.04
CA THR A 47 0.77 12.03 11.60
C THR A 47 1.46 13.30 11.08
N SER A 48 1.40 14.40 11.84
CA SER A 48 2.08 15.66 11.50
C SER A 48 3.61 15.48 11.50
N LEU A 49 4.17 14.91 12.58
CA LEU A 49 5.59 14.62 12.67
C LEU A 49 6.08 13.68 11.55
N LEU A 50 5.24 12.72 11.17
CA LEU A 50 5.55 11.78 10.10
C LEU A 50 5.56 12.45 8.72
N ASP A 51 4.65 13.38 8.46
CA ASP A 51 4.67 14.16 7.21
C ASP A 51 5.88 15.09 7.13
N THR A 52 6.29 15.68 8.26
CA THR A 52 7.56 16.41 8.39
C THR A 52 8.74 15.49 8.06
N ALA A 53 8.84 14.32 8.69
CA ALA A 53 9.93 13.37 8.46
C ALA A 53 10.01 12.94 6.99
N ARG A 54 8.87 12.67 6.34
CA ARG A 54 8.82 12.38 4.89
C ARG A 54 9.30 13.57 4.06
N SER A 55 8.86 14.79 4.39
CA SER A 55 9.22 16.01 3.66
C SER A 55 10.72 16.34 3.78
N GLU A 56 11.30 16.06 4.95
CA GLU A 56 12.74 16.17 5.22
C GLU A 56 13.56 14.99 4.68
N LYS A 57 12.90 14.02 4.02
CA LYS A 57 13.51 12.82 3.43
C LYS A 57 14.22 11.92 4.46
N ASP A 58 13.71 11.84 5.69
CA ASP A 58 14.22 10.90 6.68
C ASP A 58 14.13 9.46 6.13
N PRO A 59 15.23 8.69 6.05
CA PRO A 59 15.23 7.36 5.44
C PRO A 59 14.30 6.36 6.14
N HIS A 60 13.89 6.64 7.38
CA HIS A 60 13.06 5.78 8.22
C HIS A 60 11.59 6.21 8.28
N TRP A 61 11.16 7.26 7.55
CA TRP A 61 9.77 7.74 7.59
C TRP A 61 8.77 6.62 7.30
N HIS A 62 9.04 5.79 6.30
CA HIS A 62 8.15 4.70 5.88
C HIS A 62 8.03 3.60 6.94
N GLN A 63 9.09 3.33 7.71
CA GLN A 63 9.09 2.39 8.82
C GLN A 63 8.25 2.91 9.99
N MET A 64 8.39 4.21 10.31
CA MET A 64 7.53 4.87 11.31
C MET A 64 6.06 4.83 10.88
N TRP A 65 5.78 5.16 9.62
CA TRP A 65 4.45 5.03 9.02
C TRP A 65 3.90 3.61 9.18
N ALA A 66 4.71 2.61 8.83
CA ALA A 66 4.33 1.21 8.89
C ALA A 66 4.02 0.73 10.31
N ALA A 67 4.82 1.14 11.30
CA ALA A 67 4.57 0.82 12.70
C ALA A 67 3.22 1.41 13.16
N LEU A 68 2.97 2.69 12.88
CA LEU A 68 1.72 3.36 13.27
C LEU A 68 0.50 2.76 12.56
N VAL A 69 0.60 2.43 11.27
CA VAL A 69 -0.49 1.80 10.52
C VAL A 69 -0.84 0.41 11.07
N ARG A 70 0.15 -0.38 11.47
CA ARG A 70 -0.09 -1.69 12.11
C ARG A 70 -0.77 -1.54 13.47
N VAL A 71 -0.39 -0.52 14.25
CA VAL A 71 -1.03 -0.17 15.53
C VAL A 71 -2.46 0.35 15.33
N MET A 72 -2.75 1.05 14.22
CA MET A 72 -4.07 1.62 13.93
C MET A 72 -4.95 0.72 13.05
N ASN A 73 -4.61 -0.57 12.91
CA ASN A 73 -5.16 -1.45 11.86
C ASN A 73 -6.71 -1.53 11.81
N ARG A 74 -7.41 -1.70 12.94
CA ARG A 74 -8.88 -1.75 12.97
C ARG A 74 -9.48 -0.38 12.68
N ASP A 75 -8.91 0.67 13.26
CA ASP A 75 -9.38 2.05 13.10
C ASP A 75 -9.26 2.56 11.66
N LEU A 76 -8.25 2.10 10.92
CA LEU A 76 -8.13 2.34 9.47
C LEU A 76 -9.29 1.75 8.66
N CYS A 77 -9.88 0.66 9.15
CA CYS A 77 -10.95 -0.07 8.47
C CYS A 77 -12.34 0.50 8.81
N GLN A 78 -12.53 1.08 10.01
CA GLN A 78 -13.82 1.54 10.53
C GLN A 78 -14.33 2.88 9.95
N GLY A 79 -13.52 3.61 9.19
CA GLY A 79 -13.93 4.88 8.59
C GLY A 79 -12.97 5.41 7.53
N SER A 80 -13.27 6.60 7.00
CA SER A 80 -12.44 7.29 6.00
C SER A 80 -11.45 8.30 6.60
N SER A 81 -11.75 8.87 7.77
CA SER A 81 -10.92 9.94 8.37
C SER A 81 -9.48 9.48 8.65
N ILE A 82 -9.31 8.39 9.41
CA ILE A 82 -7.97 7.92 9.83
C ILE A 82 -7.15 7.46 8.63
N ILE A 83 -7.75 6.66 7.75
CA ILE A 83 -7.05 6.24 6.55
C ILE A 83 -6.65 7.43 5.68
N ASN A 84 -7.51 8.43 5.48
CA ASN A 84 -7.18 9.57 4.65
C ASN A 84 -6.02 10.39 5.23
N MET A 85 -5.88 10.45 6.57
CA MET A 85 -4.72 11.07 7.23
C MET A 85 -3.41 10.33 6.90
N PHE A 86 -3.40 9.00 6.89
CA PHE A 86 -2.20 8.24 6.53
C PHE A 86 -1.95 8.22 5.02
N LEU A 87 -3.01 8.22 4.21
CA LEU A 87 -2.92 8.24 2.74
C LEU A 87 -2.34 9.55 2.23
N SER A 88 -2.69 10.70 2.81
CA SER A 88 -2.19 12.00 2.35
C SER A 88 -0.65 12.07 2.34
N ILE A 89 -0.02 11.45 3.34
CA ILE A 89 1.44 11.34 3.48
C ILE A 89 2.03 10.50 2.34
N VAL A 90 1.47 9.31 2.10
CA VAL A 90 1.95 8.39 1.04
C VAL A 90 1.71 8.97 -0.36
N GLU A 91 0.56 9.62 -0.57
CA GLU A 91 0.23 10.28 -1.82
C GLU A 91 1.16 11.46 -2.14
N ALA A 92 1.58 12.21 -1.13
CA ALA A 92 2.62 13.22 -1.28
C ALA A 92 3.96 12.58 -1.65
N GLY A 93 4.29 11.43 -1.05
CA GLY A 93 5.47 10.64 -1.38
C GLY A 93 5.48 10.14 -2.83
N PHE A 94 4.35 9.70 -3.38
CA PHE A 94 4.24 9.33 -4.80
C PHE A 94 4.51 10.48 -5.78
N ARG A 95 4.27 11.72 -5.35
CA ARG A 95 4.51 12.95 -6.13
C ARG A 95 5.93 13.49 -5.96
N CYS A 96 6.73 12.92 -5.05
CA CYS A 96 8.08 13.36 -4.80
C CYS A 96 8.98 13.05 -6.03
N PRO A 97 9.85 13.99 -6.46
CA PRO A 97 10.80 13.72 -7.54
C PRO A 97 11.84 12.65 -7.17
N GLU A 98 12.16 12.54 -5.88
CA GLU A 98 13.13 11.58 -5.34
C GLU A 98 12.66 10.14 -5.57
N LEU A 99 13.53 9.29 -6.13
CA LEU A 99 13.17 7.90 -6.40
C LEU A 99 13.01 7.10 -5.08
N SER A 100 13.88 7.32 -4.10
CA SER A 100 13.84 6.60 -2.82
C SER A 100 12.55 6.87 -2.05
N ILE A 101 12.07 8.12 -2.02
CA ILE A 101 10.79 8.46 -1.37
C ILE A 101 9.60 7.82 -2.08
N ARG A 102 9.62 7.77 -3.41
CA ARG A 102 8.57 7.07 -4.19
C ARG A 102 8.59 5.57 -3.92
N GLU A 103 9.76 4.96 -3.89
CA GLU A 103 9.94 3.54 -3.57
C GLU A 103 9.38 3.20 -2.19
N GLN A 104 9.80 3.95 -1.16
CA GLN A 104 9.32 3.83 0.21
C GLN A 104 7.79 4.04 0.32
N SER A 105 7.22 4.90 -0.53
CA SER A 105 5.77 5.09 -0.60
C SER A 105 5.04 3.86 -1.13
N PHE A 106 5.65 3.11 -2.06
CA PHE A 106 5.11 1.82 -2.49
C PHE A 106 5.26 0.74 -1.42
N ASP A 107 6.30 0.78 -0.57
CA ASP A 107 6.40 -0.10 0.60
C ASP A 107 5.26 0.15 1.60
N CYS A 108 4.96 1.41 1.89
CA CYS A 108 3.78 1.78 2.68
C CYS A 108 2.48 1.31 2.02
N TRP A 109 2.36 1.46 0.70
CA TRP A 109 1.19 1.03 -0.04
C TRP A 109 0.99 -0.49 0.02
N ARG A 110 2.07 -1.27 -0.16
CA ARG A 110 2.04 -2.72 -0.05
C ARG A 110 1.51 -3.15 1.31
N LEU A 111 1.99 -2.54 2.39
CA LEU A 111 1.49 -2.79 3.75
C LEU A 111 0.01 -2.42 3.91
N LEU A 112 -0.45 -1.31 3.34
CA LEU A 112 -1.87 -0.94 3.39
C LEU A 112 -2.76 -2.02 2.77
N VAL A 113 -2.31 -2.63 1.66
CA VAL A 113 -3.01 -3.76 1.03
C VAL A 113 -3.05 -4.98 1.98
N GLU A 114 -1.95 -5.29 2.67
CA GLU A 114 -1.94 -6.37 3.68
C GLU A 114 -2.91 -6.09 4.82
N VAL A 115 -2.97 -4.85 5.31
CA VAL A 115 -3.93 -4.47 6.36
C VAL A 115 -5.35 -4.71 5.89
N PHE A 116 -5.70 -4.34 4.66
CA PHE A 116 -7.04 -4.62 4.13
C PHE A 116 -7.31 -6.10 3.95
N SER A 117 -6.33 -6.89 3.49
CA SER A 117 -6.52 -8.33 3.38
C SER A 117 -6.73 -8.99 4.74
N ASN A 118 -5.86 -8.70 5.70
CA ASN A 118 -5.94 -9.22 7.07
C ASN A 118 -7.24 -8.84 7.79
N ASN A 119 -7.85 -7.70 7.43
CA ASN A 119 -9.13 -7.25 8.00
C ASN A 119 -10.34 -7.58 7.10
N LYS A 120 -10.18 -8.46 6.10
CA LYS A 120 -11.23 -8.90 5.16
C LYS A 120 -11.95 -7.74 4.45
N GLN A 121 -11.22 -6.66 4.17
CA GLN A 121 -11.73 -5.44 3.52
C GLN A 121 -11.59 -5.46 1.99
N MET A 122 -10.94 -6.48 1.43
CA MET A 122 -10.63 -6.57 0.00
C MET A 122 -11.87 -6.70 -0.88
N ASN A 123 -12.94 -7.30 -0.37
CA ASN A 123 -14.20 -7.46 -1.13
C ASN A 123 -15.00 -6.15 -1.24
N LEU A 124 -14.58 -5.06 -0.59
CA LEU A 124 -15.27 -3.77 -0.66
C LEU A 124 -14.85 -3.02 -1.94
N PRO A 125 -15.79 -2.70 -2.86
CA PRO A 125 -15.44 -2.07 -4.13
C PRO A 125 -14.68 -0.75 -3.99
N LYS A 126 -15.00 0.05 -2.95
CA LYS A 126 -14.30 1.31 -2.66
C LYS A 126 -12.83 1.09 -2.28
N ARG A 127 -12.54 0.04 -1.49
CA ARG A 127 -11.16 -0.30 -1.08
C ARG A 127 -10.39 -0.85 -2.27
N MET A 128 -11.01 -1.72 -3.07
CA MET A 128 -10.37 -2.26 -4.27
C MET A 128 -10.00 -1.15 -5.26
N LYS A 129 -10.92 -0.22 -5.53
CA LYS A 129 -10.66 0.94 -6.39
C LYS A 129 -9.50 1.77 -5.83
N LEU A 130 -9.50 2.07 -4.54
CA LEU A 130 -8.41 2.82 -3.88
C LEU A 130 -7.05 2.16 -4.14
N ILE A 131 -6.92 0.87 -3.82
CA ILE A 131 -5.67 0.10 -3.95
C ILE A 131 -5.08 0.18 -5.35
N CYS A 132 -5.96 0.14 -6.37
CA CYS A 132 -5.56 0.14 -7.77
C CYS A 132 -5.00 1.48 -8.28
N ILE A 133 -5.30 2.61 -7.62
CA ILE A 133 -4.98 3.95 -8.15
C ILE A 133 -3.48 4.12 -8.46
N PRO A 134 -2.54 3.92 -7.52
CA PRO A 134 -1.12 4.10 -7.81
C PRO A 134 -0.55 2.99 -8.71
N LEU A 135 -1.18 1.81 -8.74
CA LEU A 135 -0.74 0.69 -9.59
C LEU A 135 -1.05 0.94 -11.07
N LYS A 136 -2.24 1.49 -11.37
CA LYS A 136 -2.67 1.88 -12.73
C LYS A 136 -2.03 3.18 -13.21
N SER A 137 -1.44 3.96 -12.31
CA SER A 137 -0.79 5.21 -12.65
C SER A 137 0.39 4.99 -13.59
N SER A 138 0.42 5.71 -14.71
CA SER A 138 1.57 5.77 -15.62
C SER A 138 2.70 6.69 -15.13
N LYS A 139 2.52 7.31 -13.96
CA LYS A 139 3.54 8.14 -13.31
C LYS A 139 4.62 7.23 -12.73
N SER A 140 5.88 7.58 -13.00
CA SER A 140 7.11 6.84 -12.66
C SER A 140 7.31 5.56 -13.50
N LYS A 141 8.22 5.66 -14.48
CA LYS A 141 8.57 4.60 -15.44
C LYS A 141 9.94 3.97 -15.17
N THR A 142 10.42 4.05 -13.93
CA THR A 142 11.69 3.42 -13.55
C THR A 142 11.47 1.94 -13.25
N GLU A 143 12.48 1.12 -13.52
CA GLU A 143 12.47 -0.31 -13.23
C GLU A 143 12.17 -0.58 -11.74
N THR A 144 12.81 0.16 -10.83
CA THR A 144 12.58 0.05 -9.37
C THR A 144 11.10 0.18 -8.99
N ILE A 145 10.40 1.15 -9.58
CA ILE A 145 8.98 1.38 -9.29
C ILE A 145 8.11 0.33 -9.96
N ALA A 146 8.50 -0.15 -11.15
CA ALA A 146 7.81 -1.25 -11.82
C ALA A 146 7.88 -2.53 -10.96
N LEU A 147 9.04 -2.88 -10.39
CA LEU A 147 9.18 -4.03 -9.49
C LEU A 147 8.25 -3.91 -8.27
N LYS A 148 8.22 -2.75 -7.60
CA LYS A 148 7.31 -2.54 -6.46
C LYS A 148 5.83 -2.69 -6.85
N LYS A 149 5.42 -2.14 -8.02
CA LYS A 149 4.05 -2.30 -8.52
C LYS A 149 3.73 -3.76 -8.84
N PHE A 150 4.67 -4.47 -9.47
CA PHE A 150 4.54 -5.89 -9.79
C PHE A 150 4.31 -6.71 -8.52
N ASP A 151 5.11 -6.50 -7.48
CA ASP A 151 4.97 -7.22 -6.21
C ASP A 151 3.61 -6.99 -5.56
N ILE A 152 3.09 -5.76 -5.62
CA ILE A 152 1.75 -5.45 -5.09
C ILE A 152 0.66 -6.09 -5.94
N TRP A 153 0.77 -6.02 -7.27
CA TRP A 153 -0.17 -6.71 -8.17
C TRP A 153 -0.18 -8.21 -7.93
N TRP A 154 0.99 -8.82 -7.83
CA TRP A 154 1.13 -10.25 -7.59
C TRP A 154 0.51 -10.66 -6.26
N TYR A 155 0.73 -9.87 -5.21
CA TYR A 155 0.06 -10.10 -3.93
C TYR A 155 -1.47 -10.05 -4.07
N LEU A 156 -2.01 -9.05 -4.76
CA LEU A 156 -3.45 -8.93 -4.98
C LEU A 156 -4.05 -10.14 -5.70
N LEU A 157 -3.37 -10.62 -6.74
CA LEU A 157 -3.83 -11.79 -7.49
C LEU A 157 -3.89 -13.04 -6.61
N ASN A 158 -2.89 -13.25 -5.76
CA ASN A 158 -2.87 -14.39 -4.84
C ASN A 158 -3.99 -14.30 -3.79
N GLU A 159 -4.17 -13.13 -3.17
CA GLU A 159 -5.21 -12.94 -2.15
C GLU A 159 -6.64 -13.04 -2.72
N LEU A 160 -6.82 -12.65 -3.98
CA LEU A 160 -8.12 -12.60 -4.65
C LEU A 160 -8.39 -13.80 -5.54
N SER A 161 -7.50 -14.79 -5.59
CA SER A 161 -7.60 -15.96 -6.47
C SER A 161 -9.01 -16.58 -6.54
N PRO A 162 -9.75 -16.76 -5.42
CA PRO A 162 -11.11 -17.31 -5.45
C PRO A 162 -12.18 -16.42 -6.10
N HIS A 163 -11.88 -15.16 -6.39
CA HIS A 163 -12.80 -14.12 -6.84
C HIS A 163 -12.30 -13.39 -8.11
N LEU A 164 -11.26 -13.90 -8.78
CA LEU A 164 -10.63 -13.22 -9.90
C LEU A 164 -11.57 -13.00 -11.08
N ASP A 165 -12.48 -13.94 -11.35
CA ASP A 165 -13.42 -13.85 -12.48
C ASP A 165 -14.26 -12.57 -12.39
N GLY A 166 -14.76 -12.23 -11.19
CA GLY A 166 -15.53 -11.01 -10.95
C GLY A 166 -14.69 -9.73 -10.86
N LEU A 167 -13.36 -9.85 -10.83
CA LEU A 167 -12.40 -8.75 -10.70
C LEU A 167 -11.48 -8.62 -11.91
N ALA A 168 -11.75 -9.33 -13.01
CA ALA A 168 -10.92 -9.35 -14.21
C ALA A 168 -10.62 -7.93 -14.72
N ASP A 169 -11.65 -7.12 -14.96
CA ASP A 169 -11.52 -5.74 -15.45
C ASP A 169 -10.84 -4.80 -14.44
N THR A 170 -10.93 -5.14 -13.14
CA THR A 170 -10.42 -4.27 -12.08
C THR A 170 -8.96 -4.55 -11.75
N ILE A 171 -8.54 -5.81 -11.81
CA ILE A 171 -7.24 -6.31 -11.33
C ILE A 171 -6.46 -7.01 -12.44
N PHE A 172 -7.03 -8.06 -13.02
CA PHE A 172 -6.29 -8.93 -13.93
C PHE A 172 -5.89 -8.22 -15.23
N GLU A 173 -6.85 -7.58 -15.92
CA GLU A 173 -6.57 -6.85 -17.15
C GLU A 173 -5.59 -5.68 -16.93
N PRO A 174 -5.76 -4.83 -15.90
CA PRO A 174 -4.77 -3.81 -15.58
C PRO A 174 -3.38 -4.34 -15.24
N PHE A 175 -3.28 -5.50 -14.60
CA PHE A 175 -1.99 -6.15 -14.33
C PHE A 175 -1.30 -6.60 -15.62
N ILE A 176 -2.04 -7.28 -16.51
CA ILE A 176 -1.52 -7.71 -17.81
C ILE A 176 -1.12 -6.51 -18.67
N TYR A 177 -1.95 -5.46 -18.68
CA TYR A 177 -1.61 -4.18 -19.32
C TYR A 177 -0.33 -3.58 -18.75
N PHE A 178 -0.14 -3.64 -17.43
CA PHE A 178 1.07 -3.18 -16.77
C PHE A 178 2.31 -3.99 -17.19
N CYS A 179 2.20 -5.32 -17.30
CA CYS A 179 3.32 -6.20 -17.65
C CYS A 179 3.73 -6.11 -19.13
N PHE A 180 2.76 -5.98 -20.04
CA PHE A 180 3.00 -6.18 -21.48
C PHE A 180 2.59 -4.99 -22.35
N GLY A 181 1.96 -3.98 -21.76
CA GLY A 181 1.52 -2.78 -22.47
C GLY A 181 0.20 -2.95 -23.24
N PRO A 182 -0.17 -1.94 -24.06
CA PRO A 182 -1.48 -1.82 -24.72
C PRO A 182 -1.73 -2.82 -25.87
N SER A 183 -0.94 -3.89 -25.99
CA SER A 183 -1.04 -4.87 -27.08
C SER A 183 -2.36 -5.66 -27.07
N PHE A 184 -3.15 -5.56 -25.98
CA PHE A 184 -4.49 -6.14 -25.85
C PHE A 184 -5.56 -5.11 -26.23
N LYS A 185 -5.93 -5.05 -27.51
CA LYS A 185 -7.01 -4.15 -27.99
C LYS A 185 -8.43 -4.62 -27.61
N PRO A 186 -8.74 -5.92 -27.56
CA PRO A 186 -9.95 -6.43 -26.91
C PRO A 186 -9.73 -6.61 -25.40
N PRO A 187 -10.74 -6.33 -24.55
CA PRO A 187 -10.72 -6.71 -23.14
C PRO A 187 -10.37 -8.19 -22.94
N LEU A 188 -9.62 -8.52 -21.88
CA LEU A 188 -9.06 -9.86 -21.73
C LEU A 188 -10.13 -10.94 -21.60
N CYS A 189 -11.29 -10.61 -21.03
CA CYS A 189 -12.42 -11.52 -20.88
C CYS A 189 -12.87 -12.15 -22.20
N TYR A 190 -12.68 -11.47 -23.34
CA TYR A 190 -12.99 -12.02 -24.65
C TYR A 190 -12.05 -13.16 -25.05
N TYR A 191 -10.77 -13.14 -24.67
CA TYR A 191 -9.84 -14.24 -25.02
C TYR A 191 -10.11 -15.55 -24.25
N PHE A 192 -10.89 -15.49 -23.17
CA PHE A 192 -11.30 -16.65 -22.40
C PHE A 192 -12.70 -17.15 -22.78
N ASP A 193 -13.37 -16.46 -23.70
CA ASP A 193 -14.61 -16.92 -24.32
C ASP A 193 -14.26 -17.90 -25.45
N ASP A 194 -14.85 -19.10 -25.42
CA ASP A 194 -14.61 -20.14 -26.42
C ASP A 194 -14.94 -19.67 -27.84
N SER A 195 -15.84 -18.69 -28.00
CA SER A 195 -16.18 -18.09 -29.30
C SER A 195 -15.07 -17.22 -29.90
N PHE A 196 -14.09 -16.79 -29.09
CA PHE A 196 -13.01 -15.92 -29.51
C PHE A 196 -11.70 -16.67 -29.80
N GLN A 197 -11.64 -17.98 -29.54
CA GLN A 197 -10.49 -18.84 -29.85
C GLN A 197 -10.14 -18.90 -31.35
N GLU A 198 -11.04 -18.47 -32.25
CA GLU A 198 -10.80 -18.46 -33.69
C GLU A 198 -9.91 -17.29 -34.18
N TYR A 199 -9.72 -16.23 -33.37
CA TYR A 199 -8.89 -15.08 -33.75
C TYR A 199 -7.55 -15.14 -33.01
N GLY A 200 -6.57 -15.73 -33.69
CA GLY A 200 -5.26 -16.09 -33.16
C GLY A 200 -4.52 -15.02 -32.34
N ALA A 201 -3.64 -15.52 -31.47
CA ALA A 201 -2.82 -14.78 -30.53
C ALA A 201 -2.18 -13.49 -31.10
N PRO A 202 -2.10 -12.41 -30.30
CA PRO A 202 -1.50 -11.16 -30.73
C PRO A 202 0.02 -11.34 -30.86
N GLY A 203 0.48 -11.41 -32.11
CA GLY A 203 1.89 -11.60 -32.46
C GLY A 203 2.17 -11.75 -33.96
N LYS A 204 1.13 -11.72 -34.80
CA LYS A 204 1.29 -11.59 -36.26
C LYS A 204 0.95 -10.17 -36.69
N MET A 205 1.94 -9.28 -36.65
CA MET A 205 2.12 -8.22 -37.63
C MET A 205 3.48 -8.42 -38.27
#